data_AF-A0A7W7MCZ5-F1
#
_entry.id   AF-A0A7W7MCZ5-F1
#
_cell.length_a   1.000
_cell.length_b   1.000
_cell.length_c   1.000
_cell.angle_alpha   90.00
_cell.angle_beta   90.00
_cell.angle_gamma   90.00
#
_symmetry.space_group_name_H-M   'P 1'
#
loop_
_entity.id
_entity.type
_entity.pdbx_description
1 polymer ?
#
loop_
_entity_poly.entity_id
_entity_poly.type
_entity_poly.pdbx_seq_one_letter_code
_entity_poly.pdbx_strand_id
1 'polypeptide(L)'
;MEPLASISSLGRSGGQRAAGWQAQLRVDYVVNRVATTHRGQSEDQVKQALQDQLRVYGVVPNAKQMAIYAKAISALPELPPR
;
A
#
# COMPACT_ATOMS: atom_id res chain seq x y z
N MET A 1 -35.47 20.40 -16.54
CA MET A 1 -33.99 20.39 -16.54
C MET A 1 -33.57 20.18 -15.11
N GLU A 2 -33.39 18.91 -14.72
CA GLU A 2 -33.00 18.54 -13.36
C GLU A 2 -31.49 18.74 -13.20
N PRO A 3 -31.02 19.38 -12.11
CA PRO A 3 -29.59 19.48 -11.83
C PRO A 3 -29.07 18.07 -11.54
N LEU A 4 -28.05 17.68 -12.30
CA LEU A 4 -27.37 16.41 -12.20
C LEU A 4 -27.05 16.08 -10.74
N ALA A 5 -27.53 14.91 -10.34
CA ALA A 5 -27.44 14.29 -9.04
C ALA A 5 -26.17 14.66 -8.26
N SER A 6 -26.42 15.15 -7.05
CA SER A 6 -25.51 15.21 -5.92
C SER A 6 -24.72 13.89 -5.76
N ILE A 7 -23.56 13.80 -6.40
CA ILE A 7 -22.53 12.80 -6.10
C ILE A 7 -21.79 13.13 -4.79
N SER A 8 -22.43 13.91 -3.91
CA SER A 8 -21.98 14.23 -2.55
C SER A 8 -22.46 13.22 -1.51
N SER A 9 -23.16 12.15 -1.93
CA SER A 9 -23.76 11.16 -1.02
C SER A 9 -22.83 10.02 -0.59
N LEU A 10 -21.60 9.94 -1.09
CA LEU A 10 -20.56 9.07 -0.49
C LEU A 10 -19.74 9.78 0.60
N GLY A 11 -20.12 11.01 0.97
CA GLY A 11 -19.49 11.80 2.03
C GLY A 11 -20.13 11.68 3.42
N ARG A 12 -21.08 10.76 3.65
CA ARG A 12 -21.86 10.73 4.90
C ARG A 12 -22.18 9.32 5.41
N SER A 13 -21.14 8.54 5.68
CA SER A 13 -21.14 7.59 6.80
C SER A 13 -20.09 8.08 7.79
N GLY A 14 -20.52 8.36 9.01
CA GLY A 14 -19.68 8.88 10.09
C GLY A 14 -18.41 8.05 10.29
N GLY A 15 -17.30 8.74 10.42
CA GLY A 15 -16.01 8.16 10.76
C GLY A 15 -14.97 9.22 10.51
N GLN A 16 -14.51 9.90 11.57
CA GLN A 16 -13.26 10.64 11.51
C GLN A 16 -12.25 9.73 10.80
N ARG A 17 -11.83 10.09 9.58
CA ARG A 17 -10.83 9.30 8.87
C ARG A 17 -9.62 9.28 9.80
N ALA A 18 -9.38 8.14 10.46
CA ALA A 18 -8.48 8.06 11.60
C ALA A 18 -7.15 8.73 11.24
N ALA A 19 -6.57 9.53 12.13
CA ALA A 19 -5.26 10.13 11.90
C ALA A 19 -4.28 9.00 11.54
N GLY A 20 -3.89 8.90 10.27
CA GLY A 20 -3.14 7.76 9.73
C GLY A 20 -3.77 7.01 8.55
N TRP A 21 -5.05 7.23 8.20
CA TRP A 21 -5.69 6.55 7.06
C TRP A 21 -4.99 6.87 5.72
N GLN A 22 -4.52 8.11 5.55
CA GLN A 22 -3.69 8.49 4.38
C GLN A 22 -2.32 7.81 4.39
N ALA A 23 -1.76 7.53 5.58
CA ALA A 23 -0.52 6.75 5.67
C ALA A 23 -0.79 5.30 5.29
N GLN A 24 -1.89 4.69 5.76
CA GLN A 24 -2.28 3.33 5.38
C GLN A 24 -2.49 3.17 3.87
N LEU A 25 -3.18 4.10 3.21
CA LEU A 25 -3.35 4.05 1.75
C LEU A 25 -2.01 4.14 0.99
N ARG A 26 -1.08 4.97 1.47
CA ARG A 26 0.26 5.06 0.90
C ARG A 26 1.05 3.76 1.13
N VAL A 27 0.92 3.14 2.31
CA VAL A 27 1.51 1.83 2.60
C VAL A 27 0.99 0.78 1.64
N ASP A 28 -0.34 0.67 1.51
CA ASP A 28 -0.99 -0.31 0.65
C ASP A 28 -0.56 -0.16 -0.82
N TYR A 29 -0.52 1.08 -1.31
CA TYR A 29 -0.05 1.39 -2.66
C TYR A 29 1.40 0.94 -2.89
N VAL A 30 2.32 1.25 -1.98
CA VAL A 30 3.72 0.84 -2.09
C VAL A 30 3.87 -0.68 -1.98
N VAL A 31 3.17 -1.32 -1.03
CA VAL A 31 3.16 -2.77 -0.88
C VAL A 31 2.72 -3.43 -2.18
N ASN A 32 1.63 -2.98 -2.80
CA ASN A 32 1.13 -3.55 -4.05
C ASN A 32 2.10 -3.32 -5.22
N ARG A 33 2.76 -2.16 -5.26
CA ARG A 33 3.77 -1.84 -6.28
C ARG A 33 5.02 -2.71 -6.13
N VAL A 34 5.53 -2.89 -4.92
CA VAL A 34 6.68 -3.75 -4.63
C VAL A 34 6.30 -5.22 -4.84
N ALA A 35 5.08 -5.64 -4.48
CA ALA A 35 4.55 -6.97 -4.76
C ALA A 35 4.49 -7.30 -6.25
N THR A 36 4.33 -6.30 -7.12
CA THR A 36 4.31 -6.49 -8.57
C THR A 36 5.71 -6.51 -9.18
N THR A 37 6.64 -5.72 -8.64
CA THR A 37 7.97 -5.49 -9.22
C THR A 37 9.07 -6.35 -8.62
N HIS A 38 8.92 -6.76 -7.35
CA HIS A 38 9.90 -7.53 -6.56
C HIS A 38 9.31 -8.87 -6.08
N ARG A 39 8.26 -9.35 -6.74
CA ARG A 39 7.65 -10.66 -6.47
C ARG A 39 8.71 -11.77 -6.65
N GLY A 40 8.79 -12.71 -5.71
CA GLY A 40 9.78 -13.80 -5.77
C GLY A 40 11.22 -13.40 -5.42
N GLN A 41 11.50 -12.12 -5.13
CA GLN A 41 12.80 -11.70 -4.64
C GLN A 41 12.97 -12.02 -3.14
N SER A 42 14.20 -11.95 -2.64
CA SER A 42 14.52 -12.18 -1.24
C SER A 42 13.89 -11.11 -0.33
N GLU A 43 13.51 -11.49 0.90
CA GLU A 43 12.90 -10.58 1.88
C GLU A 43 13.71 -9.30 2.09
N ASP A 44 15.04 -9.39 2.11
CA ASP A 44 15.91 -8.22 2.29
C ASP A 44 15.80 -7.20 1.14
N GLN A 45 15.74 -7.67 -0.11
CA GLN A 45 15.56 -6.79 -1.27
C GLN A 45 14.19 -6.13 -1.25
N VAL A 46 13.15 -6.91 -0.96
CA VAL A 46 11.77 -6.43 -0.84
C VAL A 46 11.66 -5.40 0.29
N LYS A 47 12.28 -5.65 1.45
CA LYS A 47 12.29 -4.74 2.60
C LYS A 47 12.99 -3.43 2.29
N GLN A 48 14.14 -3.48 1.60
CA GLN A 48 14.87 -2.27 1.20
C GLN A 48 14.06 -1.44 0.20
N ALA A 49 13.42 -2.08 -0.78
CA ALA A 49 12.56 -1.41 -1.76
C ALA A 49 11.31 -0.78 -1.11
N LEU A 50 10.66 -1.50 -0.19
CA LEU A 50 9.53 -0.98 0.59
C LEU A 50 9.94 0.23 1.43
N GLN A 51 11.09 0.16 2.11
CA GLN A 51 11.58 1.25 2.95
C GLN A 51 11.89 2.51 2.13
N ASP A 52 12.54 2.35 0.98
CA ASP A 52 12.86 3.46 0.08
C ASP A 52 11.58 4.13 -0.47
N GLN A 53 10.66 3.33 -1.01
CA GLN A 53 9.41 3.85 -1.56
C GLN A 53 8.54 4.51 -0.49
N LEU A 54 8.38 3.91 0.69
CA LEU A 54 7.58 4.51 1.75
C LEU A 54 8.15 5.84 2.23
N ARG A 55 9.50 5.94 2.29
CA ARG A 55 10.18 7.20 2.62
C ARG A 55 9.88 8.29 1.60
N VAL A 56 9.88 7.98 0.29
CA VAL A 56 9.50 8.94 -0.77
C VAL A 56 8.09 9.49 -0.55
N TYR A 57 7.17 8.64 -0.09
CA TYR A 57 5.80 9.05 0.21
C TYR A 57 5.64 9.68 1.61
N GLY A 58 6.72 9.94 2.35
CA GLY A 58 6.66 10.53 3.70
C GLY A 58 6.01 9.62 4.74
N VAL A 59 6.06 8.30 4.53
CA VAL A 59 5.57 7.30 5.47
C VAL A 59 6.76 6.59 6.10
N VAL A 60 6.79 6.59 7.43
CA VAL A 60 7.76 5.80 8.20
C VAL A 60 7.05 4.53 8.66
N PRO A 61 7.26 3.38 7.99
CA PRO A 61 6.63 2.13 8.38
C PRO A 61 7.23 1.57 9.66
N ASN A 62 6.41 0.84 10.42
CA ASN A 62 6.88 0.09 11.57
C ASN A 62 7.76 -1.09 11.12
N ALA A 63 8.91 -1.30 11.76
CA ALA A 63 9.81 -2.43 11.48
C ALA A 63 9.11 -3.79 11.49
N LYS A 64 8.12 -3.98 12.38
CA LYS A 64 7.32 -5.21 12.44
C LYS A 64 6.42 -5.37 11.20
N GLN A 65 5.79 -4.28 10.75
CA GLN A 65 4.96 -4.29 9.54
C GLN A 65 5.81 -4.57 8.30
N MET A 66 7.02 -3.99 8.23
CA MET A 66 7.95 -4.24 7.14
C MET A 66 8.33 -5.71 7.02
N ALA A 67 8.61 -6.39 8.13
CA ALA A 67 8.89 -7.82 8.12
C ALA A 67 7.69 -8.63 7.62
N ILE A 68 6.47 -8.28 8.04
CA ILE A 68 5.24 -8.96 7.59
C ILE A 68 5.03 -8.77 6.08
N TYR A 69 5.18 -7.54 5.58
CA TYR A 69 5.02 -7.26 4.14
C TYR A 69 6.13 -7.90 3.31
N ALA A 70 7.38 -7.83 3.76
CA ALA A 70 8.51 -8.44 3.08
C ALA A 70 8.30 -9.97 2.95
N LYS A 71 7.92 -10.62 4.05
CA LYS A 71 7.58 -12.05 4.07
C LYS A 71 6.43 -12.40 3.15
N ALA A 72 5.37 -11.59 3.17
CA ALA A 72 4.21 -11.82 2.33
C ALA A 72 4.56 -11.72 0.85
N ILE A 73 5.29 -10.67 0.44
CA ILE A 73 5.68 -10.43 -0.94
C ILE A 73 6.69 -11.46 -1.44
N SER A 74 7.69 -11.83 -0.63
CA SER A 74 8.67 -12.86 -0.99
C SER A 74 8.02 -14.24 -1.13
N ALA A 75 6.97 -14.51 -0.36
CA ALA A 75 6.17 -15.74 -0.47
C ALA A 75 5.16 -15.74 -1.63
N LEU A 76 4.96 -14.61 -2.33
CA LEU A 76 4.07 -14.59 -3.49
C LEU A 76 4.72 -15.35 -4.66
N PRO A 77 4.01 -16.31 -5.28
CA PRO A 77 4.56 -17.09 -6.39
C PRO A 77 4.84 -16.18 -7.58
N GLU A 78 6.02 -16.22 -8.19
CA GLU A 78 6.37 -15.41 -9.36
C GLU A 78 5.27 -15.53 -10.42
N LEU A 79 4.82 -14.40 -10.97
CA LEU A 79 3.85 -14.43 -12.07
C LEU A 79 4.52 -15.16 -13.24
N PRO A 80 3.84 -16.12 -13.88
CA PRO A 80 4.41 -16.82 -15.02
C PRO A 80 4.83 -15.79 -16.08
N PRO A 81 6.01 -15.95 -16.70
CA PRO A 81 6.46 -15.03 -17.75
C PRO A 81 5.41 -15.02 -18.86
N ARG A 82 4.98 -13.82 -19.26
CA ARG A 82 4.15 -13.62 -20.47
C ARG A 82 5.04 -13.54 -21.70
#